data_AF-A0A183FMY3-F1
#
_entry.id   AF-A0A183FMY3-F1
#
_cell.length_a   1.000
_cell.length_b   1.000
_cell.length_c   1.000
_cell.angle_alpha   90.00
_cell.angle_beta   90.00
_cell.angle_gamma   90.00
#
_symmetry.space_group_name_H-M   'P 1'
#
loop_
_entity.id
_entity.type
_entity.pdbx_description
1 polymer ?
#
loop_
_entity_poly.entity_id
_entity_poly.type
_entity_poly.pdbx_seq_one_letter_code
_entity_poly.pdbx_strand_id
1 'polypeptide(L)'
;MIEVKYELGGGAAHMVSEERVDDDKEHHVRLERQGRRGVLRIDNQMEQRGLSSGILAMLNADGNIFIGGVPDVYRDTGGMHSKNFIGCVADVALNGELLDLMGTAIDGKNVRPCDEWIAPRKWLKSRRYKIGY
;
A
#
# COMPACT_ATOMS: atom_id res chain seq x y z
N MET A 1 -7.57 -5.18 9.71
CA MET A 1 -7.83 -3.73 9.56
C MET A 1 -6.57 -3.08 9.05
N ILE A 2 -6.67 -1.99 8.30
CA ILE A 2 -5.54 -1.17 7.88
C ILE A 2 -5.37 -0.03 8.89
N GLU A 3 -4.14 0.18 9.32
CA GLU A 3 -3.75 1.26 10.22
C GLU A 3 -2.72 2.15 9.53
N VAL A 4 -2.91 3.46 9.59
CA VAL A 4 -1.97 4.45 9.08
C VAL A 4 -1.58 5.41 10.20
N LYS A 5 -0.27 5.57 10.37
CA LYS A 5 0.33 6.54 11.29
C LYS A 5 1.36 7.39 10.57
N TYR A 6 1.38 8.69 10.87
CA TYR A 6 2.45 9.58 10.45
C TYR A 6 2.69 10.67 11.50
N GLU A 7 3.95 11.07 11.64
CA GLU A 7 4.42 12.06 12.61
C GLU A 7 5.16 13.19 11.88
N LEU A 8 4.90 14.43 12.28
CA LEU A 8 5.49 15.64 11.68
C LEU A 8 6.30 16.48 12.70
N GLY A 9 6.51 15.97 13.91
CA GLY A 9 7.29 16.56 15.00
C GLY A 9 6.48 17.08 16.20
N GLY A 10 5.16 16.84 16.24
CA GLY A 10 4.25 17.37 17.28
C GLY A 10 3.28 16.34 17.87
N GLY A 11 3.28 15.11 17.36
CA GLY A 11 2.40 14.01 17.75
C GLY A 11 1.73 13.36 16.54
N ALA A 12 1.68 12.03 16.54
CA ALA A 12 1.29 11.25 15.38
C ALA A 12 -0.20 11.39 15.08
N ALA A 13 -0.54 11.52 13.78
CA ALA A 13 -1.86 11.18 13.31
C ALA A 13 -2.03 9.66 13.34
N HIS A 14 -3.24 9.19 13.62
CA HIS A 14 -3.59 7.77 13.61
C HIS A 14 -4.96 7.59 12.96
N MET A 15 -5.02 6.80 11.90
CA MET A 15 -6.25 6.45 11.19
C MET A 15 -6.35 4.93 11.09
N VAL A 16 -7.54 4.39 11.30
CA VAL A 16 -7.81 2.94 11.24
C VAL A 16 -9.03 2.72 10.37
N SER A 17 -8.97 1.74 9.47
CA SER A 17 -10.14 1.33 8.68
C SER A 17 -11.23 0.75 9.60
N GLU A 18 -12.49 1.01 9.25
CA GLU A 18 -13.63 0.40 9.97
C GLU A 18 -13.68 -1.11 9.77
N GLU A 19 -13.38 -1.56 8.55
CA GLU A 19 -13.46 -2.96 8.18
C GLU A 19 -12.10 -3.66 8.14
N ARG A 20 -12.16 -4.98 8.23
CA ARG A 20 -11.05 -5.89 8.03
C ARG A 20 -10.84 -6.12 6.52
N VAL A 21 -9.59 -6.38 6.15
CA VAL A 21 -9.15 -6.60 4.76
C VAL A 21 -8.41 -7.93 4.59
N ASP A 22 -8.42 -8.75 5.64
CA ASP A 22 -7.80 -10.07 5.68
C ASP A 22 -8.85 -11.15 5.41
N ASP A 23 -9.59 -10.98 4.30
CA ASP A 23 -10.66 -11.87 3.83
C ASP A 23 -10.29 -12.61 2.53
N ASP A 24 -9.00 -12.63 2.18
CA ASP A 24 -8.42 -13.19 0.97
C ASP A 24 -8.92 -12.57 -0.36
N LYS A 25 -9.52 -11.37 -0.32
CA LYS A 25 -9.91 -10.62 -1.51
C LYS A 25 -8.98 -9.44 -1.79
N GLU A 26 -9.08 -8.96 -3.02
CA GLU A 26 -8.42 -7.73 -3.44
C GLU A 26 -9.09 -6.50 -2.80
N HIS A 27 -8.28 -5.62 -2.23
CA HIS A 27 -8.70 -4.34 -1.66
C HIS A 27 -7.86 -3.20 -2.22
N HIS A 28 -8.52 -2.10 -2.56
CA HIS A 28 -7.92 -0.89 -3.10
C HIS A 28 -7.71 0.11 -1.95
N VAL A 29 -6.46 0.30 -1.54
CA VAL A 29 -6.09 1.20 -0.44
C VAL A 29 -5.59 2.52 -0.99
N ARG A 30 -6.19 3.64 -0.57
CA ARG A 30 -5.73 4.99 -0.88
C ARG A 30 -5.42 5.76 0.39
N LEU A 31 -4.22 6.31 0.46
CA LEU A 31 -3.76 7.21 1.50
C LEU A 31 -3.37 8.54 0.88
N GLU A 32 -4.00 9.62 1.33
CA GLU A 32 -3.69 10.97 0.91
C GLU A 32 -3.28 11.80 2.14
N ARG A 33 -2.22 12.59 2.02
CA ARG A 33 -1.82 13.55 3.05
C ARG A 33 -1.64 14.94 2.43
N GLN A 34 -2.34 15.93 2.99
CA GLN A 34 -2.15 17.33 2.67
C GLN A 34 -1.81 18.11 3.95
N GLY A 35 -0.56 18.56 4.04
CA GLY A 35 -0.02 19.16 5.27
C GLY A 35 -0.14 18.20 6.45
N ARG A 36 -0.88 18.60 7.49
CA ARG A 36 -1.17 17.80 8.69
C ARG A 36 -2.35 16.85 8.56
N ARG A 37 -3.15 16.97 7.50
CA ARG A 37 -4.40 16.21 7.33
C ARG A 37 -4.13 14.97 6.51
N GLY A 38 -4.64 13.83 6.98
CA GLY A 38 -4.61 12.55 6.30
C GLY A 38 -6.02 12.06 6.01
N VAL A 39 -6.15 11.33 4.91
CA VAL A 39 -7.37 10.62 4.52
C VAL A 39 -6.98 9.21 4.10
N LEU A 40 -7.61 8.22 4.72
CA LEU A 40 -7.52 6.80 4.37
C LEU A 40 -8.86 6.36 3.78
N ARG A 41 -8.81 5.72 2.62
CA ARG A 41 -9.97 5.10 1.99
C ARG A 41 -9.61 3.68 1.56
N ILE A 42 -10.48 2.74 1.91
CA ILE A 42 -10.43 1.35 1.46
C ILE A 42 -11.62 1.14 0.52
N ASP A 43 -11.37 0.69 -0.70
CA ASP A 43 -12.39 0.46 -1.72
C ASP A 43 -13.33 1.67 -1.89
N ASN A 44 -14.63 1.44 -1.74
CA ASN A 44 -15.70 2.44 -1.78
C ASN A 44 -16.30 2.72 -0.39
N GLN A 45 -15.54 2.43 0.68
CA GLN A 45 -15.96 2.67 2.05
C GLN A 45 -15.83 4.14 2.47
N MET A 46 -16.36 4.46 3.65
CA MET A 46 -16.25 5.79 4.25
C MET A 46 -14.80 6.15 4.53
N GLU A 47 -14.44 7.40 4.22
CA GLU A 47 -13.11 7.94 4.46
C GLU A 47 -12.82 8.09 5.96
N GLN A 48 -11.68 7.56 6.37
CA GLN A 48 -11.13 7.74 7.71
C GLN A 48 -10.17 8.93 7.68
N ARG A 49 -10.34 9.86 8.62
CA ARG A 49 -9.61 11.14 8.63
C ARG A 49 -8.75 11.26 9.87
N GLY A 50 -7.54 11.76 9.68
CA GLY A 50 -6.56 11.95 10.75
C GLY A 50 -5.91 13.33 10.65
N LEU A 51 -5.45 13.84 11.80
CA LEU A 51 -4.73 15.09 11.89
C LEU A 51 -3.54 14.90 12.83
N SER A 52 -2.34 15.23 12.38
CA SER A 52 -1.17 15.22 13.28
C SER A 52 -1.22 16.41 14.24
N SER A 53 -0.69 16.21 15.44
CA SER A 53 -0.65 17.23 16.49
C SER A 53 0.44 18.28 16.20
N GLY A 54 0.40 19.40 16.93
CA GLY A 54 1.34 20.51 16.77
C GLY A 54 1.10 21.30 15.47
N ILE A 55 1.99 22.23 15.13
CA ILE A 55 1.83 23.16 13.99
C ILE A 55 2.60 22.74 12.74
N LEU A 56 3.51 21.77 12.85
CA LEU A 56 4.39 21.33 11.78
C LEU A 56 3.59 20.53 10.73
N ALA A 57 3.87 20.79 9.44
CA ALA A 57 3.13 20.21 8.32
C ALA A 57 4.03 19.49 7.28
N MET A 58 5.35 19.60 7.46
CA MET A 58 6.35 19.00 6.58
C MET A 58 6.76 17.63 7.12
N LEU A 59 6.86 16.64 6.23
CA LEU A 59 7.43 15.35 6.55
C LEU A 59 8.86 15.32 6.03
N ASN A 60 9.82 15.18 6.94
CA ASN A 60 11.22 15.00 6.62
C ASN A 60 11.57 13.53 6.88
N ALA A 61 11.40 12.71 5.86
CA ALA A 61 11.74 11.30 5.90
C ALA A 61 12.87 11.07 4.90
N ASP A 62 14.11 11.17 5.38
CA ASP A 62 15.28 10.84 4.58
C ASP A 62 15.41 9.31 4.55
N GLY A 63 15.27 8.71 3.38
CA GLY A 63 15.44 7.26 3.23
C GLY A 63 14.68 6.65 2.06
N ASN A 64 14.77 5.32 1.99
CA ASN A 64 14.08 4.51 1.00
C ASN A 64 12.63 4.21 1.43
N ILE A 65 11.80 3.87 0.45
CA ILE A 65 10.44 3.38 0.68
C ILE A 65 10.48 1.86 0.78
N PHE A 66 9.86 1.33 1.84
CA PHE A 66 9.76 -0.10 2.09
C PHE A 66 8.33 -0.57 1.84
N ILE A 67 8.17 -1.61 1.03
CA ILE A 67 6.86 -2.21 0.70
C ILE A 67 6.87 -3.67 1.15
N GLY A 68 5.81 -4.10 1.83
CA GLY A 68 5.66 -5.46 2.36
C GLY A 68 6.46 -5.74 3.64
N GLY A 69 7.52 -4.99 3.92
CA GLY A 69 8.28 -5.18 5.16
C GLY A 69 9.60 -4.44 5.21
N VAL A 70 10.29 -4.59 6.34
CA VAL A 70 11.62 -4.01 6.62
C VAL A 70 12.61 -5.11 7.05
N PRO A 71 13.93 -4.87 6.98
CA PRO A 71 14.95 -5.88 7.30
C PRO A 71 14.88 -6.42 8.73
N ASP A 72 14.75 -5.54 9.73
CA ASP A 72 14.52 -5.90 11.14
C ASP A 72 13.20 -5.28 11.60
N VAL A 73 12.13 -6.07 11.56
CA VAL A 73 10.76 -5.58 11.81
C VAL A 73 10.63 -4.93 13.18
N TYR A 74 11.18 -5.55 14.23
CA TYR A 74 11.02 -5.03 15.56
C TYR A 74 11.83 -3.74 15.74
N ARG A 75 13.09 -3.73 15.31
CA ARG A 75 13.96 -2.57 15.47
C ARG A 75 13.53 -1.40 14.56
N ASP A 76 13.32 -1.66 13.28
CA ASP A 76 13.10 -0.63 12.27
C ASP A 76 11.67 -0.04 12.35
N THR A 77 10.72 -0.72 13.02
CA THR A 77 9.38 -0.18 13.33
C THR A 77 9.24 0.33 14.77
N GLY A 78 10.33 0.35 15.55
CA GLY A 78 10.28 0.78 16.96
C GLY A 78 9.37 -0.09 17.84
N GLY A 79 9.28 -1.39 17.53
CA GLY A 79 8.44 -2.36 18.23
C GLY A 79 6.96 -2.32 17.85
N MET A 80 6.57 -1.52 16.85
CA MET A 80 5.17 -1.42 16.41
C MET A 80 4.69 -2.70 15.71
N HIS A 81 5.59 -3.38 15.00
CA HIS A 81 5.30 -4.63 14.31
C HIS A 81 6.31 -5.71 14.69
N SER A 82 5.86 -6.96 14.68
CA SER A 82 6.68 -8.14 14.96
C SER A 82 6.87 -9.06 13.75
N LYS A 83 6.14 -8.80 12.66
CA LYS A 83 6.15 -9.59 11.42
C LYS A 83 5.98 -8.67 10.22
N ASN A 84 6.64 -9.03 9.13
CA ASN A 84 6.41 -8.42 7.81
C ASN A 84 5.09 -8.92 7.22
N PHE A 85 4.58 -8.20 6.23
CA PHE A 85 3.36 -8.55 5.51
C PHE A 85 3.55 -9.86 4.73
N ILE A 86 2.50 -10.68 4.71
CA ILE A 86 2.41 -11.90 3.90
C ILE A 86 1.16 -11.77 3.05
N GLY A 87 1.34 -11.63 1.75
CA GLY A 87 0.26 -11.46 0.79
C GLY A 87 0.76 -10.88 -0.53
N CYS A 88 -0.16 -10.37 -1.34
CA CYS A 88 0.13 -9.77 -2.63
C CYS A 88 -0.08 -8.25 -2.59
N VAL A 89 0.87 -7.50 -3.15
CA VAL A 89 0.79 -6.05 -3.35
C VAL A 89 1.14 -5.77 -4.80
N ALA A 90 0.33 -4.98 -5.48
CA ALA A 90 0.63 -4.51 -6.83
C ALA A 90 -0.14 -3.20 -7.11
N ASP A 91 0.10 -2.64 -8.30
CA ASP A 91 -0.43 -1.33 -8.74
C ASP A 91 -0.16 -0.19 -7.74
N VAL A 92 1.03 -0.20 -7.12
CA VAL A 92 1.44 0.83 -6.17
C VAL A 92 1.77 2.11 -6.92
N ALA A 93 1.00 3.16 -6.65
CA ALA A 93 1.28 4.51 -7.12
C ALA A 93 1.68 5.42 -5.95
N LEU A 94 2.75 6.18 -6.14
CA LEU A 94 3.21 7.19 -5.18
C LEU A 94 3.13 8.56 -5.83
N ASN A 95 2.40 9.50 -5.23
CA ASN A 95 2.19 10.85 -5.77
C ASN A 95 1.71 10.86 -7.23
N GLY A 96 0.94 9.85 -7.62
CA GLY A 96 0.41 9.69 -8.98
C GLY A 96 1.32 8.95 -9.96
N GLU A 97 2.54 8.59 -9.56
CA GLU A 97 3.47 7.82 -10.39
C GLU A 97 3.39 6.32 -10.04
N LEU A 98 3.12 5.49 -11.05
CA LEU A 98 3.10 4.03 -10.90
C LEU A 98 4.53 3.50 -10.75
N LEU A 99 4.79 2.77 -9.68
CA LEU A 99 6.10 2.19 -9.41
C LEU A 99 6.25 0.82 -10.09
N ASP A 100 7.37 0.60 -10.77
CA ASP A 100 7.77 -0.74 -11.18
C ASP A 100 8.42 -1.47 -9.99
N LEU A 101 7.60 -2.19 -9.23
CA LEU A 101 8.02 -2.89 -8.01
C LEU A 101 9.16 -3.90 -8.22
N MET A 102 9.37 -4.39 -9.45
CA MET A 102 10.44 -5.34 -9.77
C MET A 102 11.62 -4.68 -10.46
N GLY A 103 11.37 -3.69 -11.33
CA GLY A 103 12.41 -3.03 -12.11
C GLY A 103 13.09 -1.85 -11.41
N THR A 104 12.44 -1.21 -10.43
CA THR A 104 12.99 -0.04 -9.71
C THR A 104 13.36 -0.31 -8.26
N ALA A 105 13.18 -1.55 -7.79
CA ALA A 105 13.56 -1.93 -6.43
C ALA A 105 15.08 -1.84 -6.23
N ILE A 106 15.49 -1.19 -5.13
CA ILE A 106 16.90 -1.11 -4.71
C ILE A 106 17.37 -2.46 -4.12
N ASP A 107 16.49 -3.15 -3.39
CA ASP A 107 16.73 -4.47 -2.80
C ASP A 107 15.38 -5.21 -2.58
N GLY A 108 15.44 -6.52 -2.37
CA GLY A 108 14.28 -7.36 -2.10
C GLY A 108 14.64 -8.69 -1.43
N LYS A 109 13.84 -9.12 -0.45
CA LYS A 109 14.06 -10.38 0.29
C LYS A 109 12.78 -11.20 0.36
N ASN A 110 12.86 -12.46 -0.07
CA ASN A 110 11.73 -13.40 -0.11
C ASN A 110 10.51 -12.88 -0.89
N VAL A 111 10.73 -12.04 -1.90
CA VAL A 111 9.68 -11.53 -2.79
C VAL A 111 9.61 -12.45 -4.00
N ARG A 112 8.40 -12.86 -4.36
CA ARG A 112 8.11 -13.64 -5.56
C ARG A 112 6.87 -13.08 -6.25
N PRO A 113 6.75 -13.21 -7.58
CA PRO A 113 5.48 -12.96 -8.25
C PRO A 113 4.36 -13.76 -7.58
N CYS A 114 3.19 -13.15 -7.43
CA CYS A 114 2.02 -13.86 -6.95
C CYS A 114 1.52 -14.83 -8.03
N ASP A 115 1.27 -16.07 -7.62
CA ASP A 115 0.83 -17.15 -8.52
C ASP A 115 -0.57 -16.85 -9.12
N GLU A 116 -1.38 -16.03 -8.43
CA GLU A 116 -2.71 -15.59 -8.89
C GLU A 116 -3.00 -14.11 -8.57
N TRP A 117 -2.84 -13.25 -9.59
CA TRP A 117 -3.51 -11.94 -9.67
C TRP A 117 -4.00 -11.69 -11.10
N ILE A 118 -4.73 -12.68 -11.63
CA ILE A 118 -5.46 -12.54 -12.88
C ILE A 118 -6.92 -12.89 -12.58
N ALA A 119 -7.70 -11.91 -12.14
CA ALA A 119 -9.08 -11.92 -12.61
C ALA A 119 -8.97 -11.99 -14.14
N PRO A 120 -9.55 -13.01 -14.83
CA PRO A 120 -9.39 -13.13 -16.27
C PRO A 120 -9.83 -11.80 -16.88
N ARG A 121 -8.89 -11.03 -17.45
CA ARG A 121 -9.20 -9.80 -18.16
C ARG A 121 -10.24 -10.19 -19.21
N LYS A 122 -11.52 -9.87 -18.95
CA LYS A 122 -12.68 -10.26 -19.78
C LYS A 122 -12.69 -9.59 -21.16
N TRP A 123 -11.55 -9.10 -21.66
CA TRP A 123 -11.42 -8.32 -22.90
C TRP A 123 -10.49 -8.92 -23.95
N LEU A 124 -10.09 -10.20 -23.83
CA LEU A 124 -9.39 -10.94 -24.89
C LEU A 124 -10.14 -12.21 -25.34
N LYS A 125 -11.48 -12.13 -25.43
CA LYS A 125 -12.28 -13.11 -26.19
C LYS A 125 -12.82 -12.49 -27.48
N SER A 126 -11.93 -12.21 -28.43
CA SER A 126 -12.33 -12.08 -29.84
C SER A 126 -11.11 -12.16 -30.75
N ARG A 127 -10.80 -13.37 -31.22
CA ARG A 127 -10.31 -13.65 -32.58
C ARG A 127 -10.40 -15.16 -32.82
N ARG A 128 -11.60 -15.61 -33.21
CA ARG A 128 -11.78 -16.91 -33.84
C ARG A 128 -11.30 -16.78 -35.29
N TYR A 129 -10.27 -17.53 -35.66
CA TYR A 129 -9.97 -17.81 -37.07
C TYR A 129 -10.23 -19.29 -37.30
N LYS A 130 -11.13 -19.60 -38.22
CA LYS A 130 -11.26 -20.93 -38.81
C LYS A 130 -10.52 -20.85 -40.15
N ILE A 131 -9.37 -21.50 -40.26
CA ILE A 131 -8.70 -21.74 -41.53
C ILE A 131 -9.10 -23.15 -41.95
N GLY A 132 -9.79 -23.27 -43.07
CA GLY A 132 -10.09 -24.54 -43.73
C GLY A 132 -9.45 -24.54 -45.11
N TYR A 133 -8.97 -25.70 -45.52
CA TYR A 133 -8.87 -26.11 -46.93
C TYR A 133 -10.07 -27.01 -47.23
#